data_AF-Q64IY2-F1
#
_entry.id   AF-Q64IY2-F1
#
_cell.length_a   1.000
_cell.length_b   1.000
_cell.length_c   1.000
_cell.angle_alpha   90.00
_cell.angle_beta   90.00
_cell.angle_gamma   90.00
#
_symmetry.space_group_name_H-M   'P 1'
#
loop_
_entity.id
_entity.type
_entity.pdbx_description
1 polymer ?
#
loop_
_entity_poly.entity_id
_entity_poly.type
_entity_poly.pdbx_seq_one_letter_code
_entity_poly.pdbx_strand_id
1 'polypeptide(L)'
;LEKKVINGIPLKALMVDTKLQSNIDIQENHLLNVMIKIWNETIKLCHLEQASKILRWCAYDTDFAPNKSDKRFKLWVSKGITDYNSLVHKGAFQSFDNLKRKHGLDTDDFFRYLQVRSYFNKNIDMHSINQGFFHTFLSIIKSMSPSKIVSKLYKSILGCEVESTYYVKEKWEREGGFVITEEGWEHICEIQWTTTGSNVWREFCWKNIMRFFITPAQKKYQGTSDACWRCNSEGAN
;
A
#
# COMPACT_ATOMS: atom_id res chain seq x y z
N LEU A 1 7.15 10.38 -19.96
CA LEU A 1 7.83 9.99 -18.70
C LEU A 1 9.00 9.11 -19.09
N GLU A 2 10.18 9.73 -19.18
CA GLU A 2 11.44 9.09 -19.57
C GLU A 2 11.65 7.78 -18.82
N LYS A 3 12.14 6.76 -19.52
CA LYS A 3 12.46 5.45 -18.95
C LYS A 3 13.63 5.64 -17.97
N LYS A 4 13.34 6.04 -16.72
CA LYS A 4 14.30 5.93 -15.63
C LYS A 4 14.49 4.44 -15.37
N VAL A 5 15.71 4.00 -15.63
CA VAL A 5 16.16 2.62 -15.51
C VAL A 5 17.20 2.59 -14.40
N ILE A 6 17.12 1.60 -13.53
CA ILE A 6 18.12 1.34 -12.48
C ILE A 6 18.69 -0.04 -12.77
N ASN A 7 19.99 -0.13 -13.00
CA ASN A 7 20.69 -1.38 -13.33
C ASN A 7 20.04 -2.17 -14.49
N GLY A 8 19.56 -1.49 -15.53
CA GLY A 8 18.87 -2.13 -16.67
C GLY A 8 17.40 -2.51 -16.40
N ILE A 9 16.85 -2.17 -15.23
CA ILE A 9 15.47 -2.47 -14.83
C ILE A 9 14.62 -1.20 -14.81
N PRO A 10 13.49 -1.17 -15.53
CA PRO A 10 12.55 -0.05 -15.49
C PRO A 10 12.00 0.18 -14.08
N LEU A 11 11.96 1.43 -13.64
CA LEU A 11 11.47 1.79 -12.30
C LEU A 11 10.10 1.19 -11.96
N LYS A 12 9.18 1.16 -12.93
CA LYS A 12 7.84 0.59 -12.77
C LYS A 12 7.85 -0.92 -12.47
N ALA A 13 8.84 -1.66 -12.96
CA ALA A 13 8.97 -3.08 -12.67
C ALA A 13 9.30 -3.35 -11.19
N LEU A 14 9.86 -2.35 -10.49
CA LEU A 14 10.19 -2.43 -9.06
C LEU A 14 9.00 -2.22 -8.16
N MET A 15 7.88 -1.66 -8.64
CA MET A 15 6.80 -1.18 -7.76
C MET A 15 6.25 -2.27 -6.83
N VAL A 16 6.08 -3.50 -7.31
CA VAL A 16 5.30 -4.54 -6.60
C VAL A 16 6.08 -5.85 -6.39
N ASP A 17 7.38 -5.84 -6.65
CA ASP A 17 8.25 -7.00 -6.47
C ASP A 17 9.33 -6.69 -5.43
N THR A 18 9.04 -7.03 -4.17
CA THR A 18 9.94 -6.79 -3.03
C THR A 18 11.24 -7.57 -3.12
N LYS A 19 11.23 -8.77 -3.73
CA LYS A 19 12.45 -9.55 -3.98
C LYS A 19 13.31 -8.88 -5.05
N LEU A 20 12.69 -8.27 -6.05
CA LEU A 20 13.41 -7.49 -7.06
C LEU A 20 14.02 -6.24 -6.45
N GLN A 21 13.27 -5.55 -5.57
CA GLN A 21 13.75 -4.38 -4.84
C GLN A 21 14.99 -4.71 -4.00
N SER A 22 15.00 -5.84 -3.27
CA SER A 22 16.13 -6.23 -2.42
C SER A 22 17.39 -6.61 -3.19
N ASN A 23 17.25 -7.03 -4.45
CA ASN A 23 18.37 -7.43 -5.29
C ASN A 23 19.05 -6.25 -6.00
N ILE A 24 18.49 -5.04 -5.89
CA ILE A 24 19.02 -3.84 -6.50
C ILE A 24 19.60 -2.98 -5.40
N ASP A 25 20.79 -2.45 -5.63
CA ASP A 25 21.35 -1.44 -4.76
C ASP A 25 20.64 -0.09 -5.00
N ILE A 26 19.47 0.07 -4.38
CA ILE A 26 18.67 1.31 -4.46
C ILE A 26 19.25 2.35 -3.48
N GLN A 27 20.29 2.04 -2.70
CA GLN A 27 20.77 2.89 -1.60
C GLN A 27 21.21 4.28 -2.05
N GLU A 28 21.71 4.43 -3.29
CA GLU A 28 22.11 5.73 -3.84
C GLU A 28 20.95 6.71 -4.03
N ASN A 29 19.68 6.25 -4.09
CA ASN A 29 18.51 7.11 -4.28
C ASN A 29 17.57 7.08 -3.07
N HIS A 30 17.84 7.96 -2.10
CA HIS A 30 17.07 8.05 -0.86
C HIS A 30 15.57 8.30 -1.11
N LEU A 31 15.22 9.18 -2.06
CA LEU A 31 13.83 9.49 -2.39
C LEU A 31 13.10 8.25 -2.94
N LEU A 32 13.74 7.49 -3.81
CA LEU A 32 13.16 6.26 -4.33
C LEU A 32 12.95 5.21 -3.25
N ASN A 33 13.91 5.04 -2.34
CA ASN A 33 13.78 4.13 -1.20
C ASN A 33 12.57 4.50 -0.34
N VAL A 34 12.39 5.78 -0.03
CA VAL A 34 11.23 6.28 0.73
C VAL A 34 9.93 5.97 -0.02
N MET A 35 9.86 6.24 -1.32
CA MET A 35 8.66 6.00 -2.13
C MET A 35 8.30 4.51 -2.21
N ILE A 36 9.29 3.63 -2.42
CA ILE A 36 9.10 2.17 -2.44
C ILE A 36 8.65 1.68 -1.06
N LYS A 37 9.25 2.18 0.02
CA LYS A 37 8.89 1.82 1.39
C LYS A 37 7.42 2.18 1.69
N ILE A 38 7.02 3.43 1.44
CA ILE A 38 5.64 3.90 1.64
C ILE A 38 4.66 3.06 0.82
N TRP A 39 5.02 2.73 -0.42
CA TRP A 39 4.17 1.91 -1.27
C TRP A 39 4.02 0.47 -0.74
N ASN A 40 5.11 -0.15 -0.28
CA ASN A 40 5.07 -1.47 0.34
C ASN A 40 4.24 -1.48 1.64
N GLU A 41 4.33 -0.43 2.45
CA GLU A 41 3.48 -0.24 3.63
C GLU A 41 2.00 -0.10 3.24
N THR A 42 1.71 0.65 2.18
CA THR A 42 0.34 0.81 1.64
C THR A 42 -0.22 -0.53 1.15
N ILE A 43 0.59 -1.35 0.47
CA ILE A 43 0.18 -2.69 0.03
C ILE A 43 -0.23 -3.55 1.23
N LYS A 44 0.55 -3.52 2.33
CA LYS A 44 0.26 -4.28 3.54
C LYS A 44 -0.99 -3.77 4.24
N LEU A 45 -1.09 -2.45 4.42
CA LEU A 45 -2.22 -1.79 5.08
C LEU A 45 -3.54 -2.11 4.37
N CYS A 46 -3.52 -2.18 3.04
CA CYS A 46 -4.70 -2.48 2.24
C CYS A 46 -4.86 -3.97 1.87
N HIS A 47 -4.03 -4.86 2.42
CA HIS A 47 -4.05 -6.31 2.14
C HIS A 47 -4.00 -6.66 0.63
N LEU A 48 -3.13 -5.96 -0.11
CA LEU A 48 -3.04 -6.01 -1.58
C LEU A 48 -1.93 -6.91 -2.10
N GLU A 49 -1.33 -7.77 -1.28
CA GLU A 49 -0.18 -8.59 -1.66
C GLU A 49 -0.50 -9.50 -2.85
N GLN A 50 -1.71 -10.04 -2.92
CA GLN A 50 -2.14 -10.86 -4.06
C GLN A 50 -2.58 -10.02 -5.26
N ALA A 51 -3.43 -9.02 -5.04
CA ALA A 51 -3.94 -8.16 -6.11
C ALA A 51 -2.81 -7.41 -6.84
N SER A 52 -1.80 -6.93 -6.10
CA SER A 52 -0.66 -6.19 -6.64
C SER A 52 0.20 -6.98 -7.62
N LYS A 53 0.17 -8.33 -7.58
CA LYS A 53 0.91 -9.19 -8.53
C LYS A 53 0.55 -8.91 -9.98
N ILE A 54 -0.67 -8.44 -10.27
CA ILE A 54 -1.07 -8.09 -11.64
C ILE A 54 -0.21 -6.97 -12.24
N LEU A 55 0.40 -6.12 -11.40
CA LEU A 55 1.26 -5.02 -11.82
C LEU A 55 2.71 -5.46 -12.01
N ARG A 56 3.07 -6.71 -11.69
CA ARG A 56 4.42 -7.23 -11.92
C ARG A 56 4.68 -7.39 -13.40
N TRP A 57 5.90 -7.06 -13.79
CA TRP A 57 6.33 -7.15 -15.18
C TRP A 57 6.81 -8.55 -15.49
N CYS A 58 6.16 -9.26 -16.40
CA CYS A 58 6.54 -10.65 -16.74
C CYS A 58 8.03 -10.79 -17.09
N ALA A 59 8.64 -9.75 -17.69
CA ALA A 59 10.06 -9.72 -18.05
C ALA A 59 11.04 -9.62 -16.87
N TYR A 60 10.57 -9.23 -15.68
CA TYR A 60 11.38 -8.98 -14.50
C TYR A 60 10.85 -9.62 -13.20
N ASP A 61 9.67 -10.24 -13.25
CA ASP A 61 9.03 -10.90 -12.10
C ASP A 61 9.93 -12.01 -11.55
N THR A 62 10.36 -11.84 -10.30
CA THR A 62 11.31 -12.75 -9.64
C THR A 62 10.76 -14.15 -9.44
N ASP A 63 9.43 -14.29 -9.37
CA ASP A 63 8.72 -15.55 -9.20
C ASP A 63 8.40 -16.23 -10.53
N PHE A 64 8.61 -15.56 -11.67
CA PHE A 64 8.40 -16.11 -13.01
C PHE A 64 9.71 -16.63 -13.63
N ALA A 65 10.09 -17.86 -13.30
CA ALA A 65 11.34 -18.48 -13.75
C ALA A 65 11.67 -18.38 -15.26
N PRO A 66 10.71 -18.49 -16.21
CA PRO A 66 11.01 -18.44 -17.64
C PRO A 66 11.70 -17.15 -18.11
N ASN A 67 11.50 -16.02 -17.44
CA ASN A 67 12.15 -14.76 -17.82
C ASN A 67 13.66 -14.71 -17.58
N LYS A 68 14.19 -15.62 -16.76
CA LYS A 68 15.63 -15.68 -16.43
C LYS A 68 16.43 -16.23 -17.61
N SER A 69 15.86 -17.21 -18.32
CA SER A 69 16.50 -17.89 -19.45
C SER A 69 16.15 -17.24 -20.79
N ASP A 70 14.95 -16.68 -20.92
CA ASP A 70 14.45 -16.18 -22.20
C ASP A 70 14.41 -14.64 -22.25
N LYS A 71 15.37 -14.05 -22.98
CA LYS A 71 15.46 -12.60 -23.15
C LYS A 71 14.31 -12.01 -23.97
N ARG A 72 13.51 -12.82 -24.68
CA ARG A 72 12.41 -12.34 -25.53
C ARG A 72 11.29 -11.70 -24.72
N PHE A 73 11.11 -12.07 -23.45
CA PHE A 73 10.21 -11.34 -22.55
C PHE A 73 10.63 -9.87 -22.36
N LYS A 74 11.92 -9.54 -22.41
CA LYS A 74 12.38 -8.13 -22.39
C LYS A 74 12.04 -7.40 -23.70
N LEU A 75 11.96 -8.10 -24.83
CA LEU A 75 11.49 -7.54 -26.10
C LEU A 75 9.98 -7.27 -26.09
N TRP A 76 9.21 -8.06 -25.35
CA TRP A 76 7.77 -7.80 -25.19
C TRP A 76 7.49 -6.44 -24.53
N VAL A 77 8.39 -5.97 -23.66
CA VAL A 77 8.31 -4.63 -23.06
C VAL A 77 8.37 -3.53 -24.13
N SER A 78 9.21 -3.67 -25.16
CA SER A 78 9.25 -2.68 -26.25
C SER A 78 8.00 -2.73 -27.14
N LYS A 79 7.31 -3.88 -27.18
CA LYS A 79 6.00 -4.08 -27.83
C LYS A 79 4.81 -3.63 -26.97
N GLY A 80 5.07 -3.03 -25.80
CA GLY A 80 4.02 -2.51 -24.91
C GLY A 80 3.37 -3.57 -24.01
N ILE A 81 3.94 -4.77 -23.91
CA ILE A 81 3.56 -5.78 -22.93
C ILE A 81 4.49 -5.63 -21.72
N THR A 82 4.01 -4.95 -20.69
CA THR A 82 4.77 -4.63 -19.48
C THR A 82 4.38 -5.57 -18.35
N ASP A 83 3.27 -5.25 -17.70
CA ASP A 83 2.70 -5.95 -16.56
C ASP A 83 1.65 -6.99 -17.00
N TYR A 84 1.24 -7.87 -16.09
CA TYR A 84 0.20 -8.86 -16.40
C TYR A 84 -1.16 -8.19 -16.73
N ASN A 85 -1.45 -7.00 -16.19
CA ASN A 85 -2.66 -6.25 -16.57
C ASN A 85 -2.64 -5.80 -18.05
N SER A 86 -1.48 -5.62 -18.68
CA SER A 86 -1.38 -5.36 -20.13
C SER A 86 -1.87 -6.55 -20.99
N LEU A 87 -1.84 -7.76 -20.43
CA LEU A 87 -2.27 -9.01 -21.07
C LEU A 87 -3.75 -9.33 -20.81
N VAL A 88 -4.41 -8.57 -19.94
CA VAL A 88 -5.82 -8.77 -19.58
C VAL A 88 -6.72 -7.79 -20.33
N HIS A 89 -7.86 -8.27 -20.81
CA HIS A 89 -8.92 -7.45 -21.36
C HIS A 89 -10.27 -7.87 -20.77
N LYS A 90 -11.04 -6.90 -20.24
CA LYS A 90 -12.33 -7.14 -19.59
C LYS A 90 -12.27 -8.25 -18.51
N GLY A 91 -11.22 -8.24 -17.71
CA GLY A 91 -11.04 -9.19 -16.60
C GLY A 91 -10.55 -10.59 -17.00
N ALA A 92 -10.38 -10.86 -18.29
CA ALA A 92 -9.89 -12.15 -18.79
C ALA A 92 -8.53 -12.03 -19.49
N PHE A 93 -7.71 -13.06 -19.38
CA PHE A 93 -6.44 -13.16 -20.13
C PHE A 93 -6.72 -13.24 -21.63
N GLN A 94 -6.08 -12.39 -22.42
CA GLN A 94 -6.35 -12.31 -23.87
C GLN A 94 -5.93 -13.59 -24.62
N SER A 95 -6.60 -13.88 -25.73
CA SER A 95 -6.14 -14.91 -26.68
C SER A 95 -4.83 -14.49 -27.32
N PHE A 96 -4.05 -15.47 -27.77
CA PHE A 96 -2.81 -15.22 -28.47
C PHE A 96 -3.01 -14.37 -29.72
N ASP A 97 -4.05 -14.66 -30.53
CA ASP A 97 -4.35 -13.89 -31.75
C ASP A 97 -4.64 -12.42 -31.47
N ASN A 98 -5.29 -12.11 -30.35
CA ASN A 98 -5.54 -10.73 -29.93
C ASN A 98 -4.24 -10.03 -29.55
N LEU A 99 -3.40 -10.68 -28.77
CA LEU A 99 -2.08 -10.15 -28.40
C LEU A 99 -1.17 -9.99 -29.61
N LYS A 100 -1.22 -10.94 -30.55
CA LYS A 100 -0.51 -10.91 -31.83
C LYS A 100 -0.88 -9.66 -32.63
N ARG A 101 -2.17 -9.41 -32.83
CA ARG A 101 -2.66 -8.23 -33.56
C ARG A 101 -2.35 -6.92 -32.82
N LYS A 102 -2.52 -6.88 -31.50
CA LYS A 102 -2.38 -5.66 -30.71
C LYS A 102 -0.94 -5.24 -30.45
N HIS A 103 -0.05 -6.20 -30.24
CA HIS A 103 1.34 -5.96 -29.83
C HIS A 103 2.36 -6.43 -30.87
N GLY A 104 1.93 -6.98 -32.01
CA GLY A 104 2.83 -7.47 -33.06
C GLY A 104 3.68 -8.65 -32.59
N LEU A 105 3.12 -9.58 -31.83
CA LEU A 105 3.82 -10.82 -31.45
C LEU A 105 4.06 -11.70 -32.69
N ASP A 106 5.11 -12.52 -32.66
CA ASP A 106 5.37 -13.50 -33.71
C ASP A 106 4.74 -14.85 -33.34
N THR A 107 4.53 -15.75 -34.30
CA THR A 107 4.10 -17.13 -34.05
C THR A 107 5.05 -17.85 -33.07
N ASP A 108 6.35 -17.57 -33.14
CA ASP A 108 7.36 -18.09 -32.20
C ASP A 108 7.12 -17.66 -30.74
N ASP A 109 6.33 -16.61 -30.51
CA ASP A 109 5.97 -16.16 -29.16
C ASP A 109 4.86 -17.01 -28.53
N PHE A 110 4.26 -17.96 -29.27
CA PHE A 110 3.14 -18.77 -28.78
C PHE A 110 3.48 -19.58 -27.53
N PHE A 111 4.64 -20.24 -27.50
CA PHE A 111 5.05 -21.00 -26.33
C PHE A 111 5.25 -20.11 -25.09
N ARG A 112 5.83 -18.91 -25.27
CA ARG A 112 6.00 -17.90 -24.20
C ARG A 112 4.67 -17.39 -23.69
N TYR A 113 3.72 -17.18 -24.59
CA TYR A 113 2.34 -16.86 -24.24
C TYR A 113 1.73 -17.94 -23.34
N LEU A 114 1.91 -19.22 -23.66
CA LEU A 114 1.42 -20.32 -22.82
C LEU A 114 2.07 -20.33 -21.44
N GLN A 115 3.38 -20.08 -21.36
CA GLN A 115 4.08 -19.97 -20.07
C GLN A 115 3.51 -18.86 -19.19
N VAL A 116 3.32 -17.67 -19.76
CA VAL A 116 2.77 -16.51 -19.04
C VAL A 116 1.32 -16.74 -18.64
N ARG A 117 0.49 -17.31 -19.53
CA ARG A 117 -0.91 -17.63 -19.26
C ARG A 117 -1.05 -18.67 -18.14
N SER A 118 -0.23 -19.72 -18.18
CA SER A 118 -0.20 -20.76 -17.14
C SER A 118 0.19 -20.16 -15.78
N TYR A 119 1.24 -19.34 -15.75
CA TYR A 119 1.63 -18.63 -14.52
C TYR A 119 0.53 -17.70 -14.01
N PHE A 120 -0.08 -16.91 -14.89
CA PHE A 120 -1.17 -15.99 -14.56
C PHE A 120 -2.33 -16.74 -13.88
N ASN A 121 -2.84 -17.78 -14.52
CA ASN A 121 -3.98 -18.54 -14.01
C ASN A 121 -3.71 -19.21 -12.66
N LYS A 122 -2.45 -19.56 -12.39
CA LYS A 122 -2.06 -20.22 -11.14
C LYS A 122 -1.82 -19.23 -9.99
N ASN A 123 -1.31 -18.03 -10.28
CA ASN A 123 -0.72 -17.15 -9.24
C ASN A 123 -1.42 -15.80 -9.09
N ILE A 124 -2.34 -15.44 -9.98
CA ILE A 124 -3.00 -14.14 -10.00
C ILE A 124 -4.51 -14.34 -9.87
N ASP A 125 -5.08 -13.87 -8.76
CA ASP A 125 -6.51 -13.89 -8.51
C ASP A 125 -7.18 -12.59 -8.97
N MET A 126 -7.98 -12.67 -10.03
CA MET A 126 -8.71 -11.52 -10.58
C MET A 126 -9.85 -11.02 -9.69
N HIS A 127 -10.37 -11.83 -8.76
CA HIS A 127 -11.44 -11.39 -7.86
C HIS A 127 -10.95 -10.33 -6.87
N SER A 128 -9.73 -10.50 -6.35
CA SER A 128 -9.07 -9.56 -5.43
C SER A 128 -8.79 -8.17 -6.04
N ILE A 129 -8.77 -8.05 -7.38
CA ILE A 129 -8.34 -6.84 -8.09
C ILE A 129 -9.46 -5.80 -8.24
N ASN A 130 -10.73 -6.23 -8.19
CA ASN A 130 -11.88 -5.39 -8.51
C ASN A 130 -12.47 -4.63 -7.30
N GLN A 131 -11.79 -4.62 -6.15
CA GLN A 131 -12.33 -4.05 -4.92
C GLN A 131 -11.35 -3.07 -4.24
N GLY A 132 -11.91 -2.18 -3.43
CA GLY A 132 -11.16 -1.30 -2.53
C GLY A 132 -10.15 -0.37 -3.20
N PHE A 133 -9.04 -0.13 -2.50
CA PHE A 133 -7.98 0.77 -2.94
C PHE A 133 -7.40 0.44 -4.30
N PHE A 134 -7.24 -0.84 -4.62
CA PHE A 134 -6.55 -1.26 -5.82
C PHE A 134 -7.32 -0.91 -7.10
N HIS A 135 -8.65 -1.02 -7.07
CA HIS A 135 -9.51 -0.55 -8.16
C HIS A 135 -9.36 0.96 -8.39
N THR A 136 -9.42 1.76 -7.31
CA THR A 136 -9.20 3.21 -7.39
C THR A 136 -7.83 3.53 -7.97
N PHE A 137 -6.79 2.85 -7.51
CA PHE A 137 -5.42 3.02 -7.99
C PHE A 137 -5.27 2.73 -9.48
N LEU A 138 -5.81 1.59 -9.96
CA LEU A 138 -5.80 1.23 -11.38
C LEU A 138 -6.58 2.26 -12.23
N SER A 139 -7.70 2.77 -11.74
CA SER A 139 -8.48 3.80 -12.44
C SER A 139 -7.68 5.10 -12.62
N ILE A 140 -6.86 5.47 -11.63
CA ILE A 140 -5.99 6.65 -11.68
C ILE A 140 -4.86 6.45 -12.71
N ILE A 141 -4.23 5.27 -12.71
CA ILE A 141 -3.14 4.96 -13.67
C ILE A 141 -3.66 4.94 -15.12
N LYS A 142 -4.87 4.43 -15.34
CA LYS A 142 -5.47 4.31 -16.69
C LYS A 142 -6.07 5.62 -17.20
N SER A 143 -6.32 6.59 -16.32
CA SER A 143 -6.95 7.86 -16.67
C SER A 143 -5.99 8.78 -17.43
N MET A 144 -6.46 9.38 -18.53
CA MET A 144 -5.70 10.37 -19.31
C MET A 144 -5.51 11.70 -18.57
N SER A 145 -6.46 12.08 -17.72
CA SER A 145 -6.44 13.33 -16.94
C SER A 145 -7.00 13.12 -15.52
N PRO A 146 -6.28 12.37 -14.66
CA PRO A 146 -6.80 12.04 -13.34
C PRO A 146 -6.92 13.30 -12.46
N SER A 147 -8.14 13.62 -12.04
CA SER A 147 -8.42 14.70 -11.08
C SER A 147 -8.58 14.16 -9.66
N LYS A 148 -8.29 15.01 -8.67
CA LYS A 148 -8.43 14.73 -7.23
C LYS A 148 -7.66 13.48 -6.78
N ILE A 149 -6.48 13.24 -7.33
CA ILE A 149 -5.65 12.04 -7.09
C ILE A 149 -5.43 11.83 -5.58
N VAL A 150 -4.93 12.86 -4.90
CA VAL A 150 -4.64 12.81 -3.47
C VAL A 150 -5.89 12.43 -2.67
N SER A 151 -7.02 13.12 -2.91
CA SER A 151 -8.27 12.84 -2.20
C SER A 151 -8.81 11.43 -2.48
N LYS A 152 -8.69 10.92 -3.71
CA LYS A 152 -9.13 9.57 -4.07
C LYS A 152 -8.29 8.49 -3.40
N LEU A 153 -6.96 8.66 -3.41
CA LEU A 153 -6.04 7.75 -2.74
C LEU A 153 -6.26 7.78 -1.23
N TYR A 154 -6.33 8.97 -0.63
CA TYR A 154 -6.57 9.14 0.80
C TYR A 154 -7.87 8.45 1.26
N LYS A 155 -9.00 8.72 0.59
CA LYS A 155 -10.27 8.06 0.91
C LYS A 155 -10.23 6.54 0.74
N SER A 156 -9.47 6.07 -0.25
CA SER A 156 -9.34 4.64 -0.48
C SER A 156 -8.47 3.95 0.57
N ILE A 157 -7.39 4.60 1.02
CA ILE A 157 -6.55 4.12 2.12
C ILE A 157 -7.34 4.13 3.42
N LEU A 158 -8.08 5.20 3.70
CA LEU A 158 -8.94 5.28 4.88
C LEU A 158 -9.99 4.17 4.90
N GLY A 159 -10.50 3.76 3.73
CA GLY A 159 -11.41 2.62 3.63
C GLY A 159 -10.75 1.24 3.77
N CYS A 160 -9.41 1.15 3.76
CA CYS A 160 -8.68 -0.08 4.08
C CYS A 160 -8.53 -0.26 5.61
N GLU A 161 -8.44 0.85 6.33
CA GLU A 161 -8.15 0.87 7.76
C GLU A 161 -9.47 0.82 8.54
N VAL A 162 -9.79 -0.37 9.06
CA VAL A 162 -10.89 -0.59 10.02
C VAL A 162 -10.34 -0.69 11.44
N GLU A 163 -9.22 -0.02 11.74
CA GLU A 163 -8.78 0.07 13.13
C GLU A 163 -9.66 1.06 13.87
N SER A 164 -10.70 0.53 14.50
CA SER A 164 -11.52 1.31 15.42
C SER A 164 -10.66 1.81 16.58
N THR A 165 -10.82 3.07 16.96
CA THR A 165 -10.10 3.66 18.10
C THR A 165 -10.70 3.24 19.45
N TYR A 166 -11.62 2.27 19.45
CA TYR A 166 -12.30 1.76 20.64
C TYR A 166 -11.35 1.15 21.67
N TYR A 167 -10.21 0.58 21.27
CA TYR A 167 -9.21 0.12 22.24
C TYR A 167 -8.66 1.27 23.12
N VAL A 168 -8.67 2.51 22.63
CA VAL A 168 -8.29 3.70 23.39
C VAL A 168 -9.44 4.12 24.31
N LYS A 169 -10.68 4.05 23.83
CA LYS A 169 -11.90 4.24 24.63
C LYS A 169 -11.87 3.34 25.88
N GLU A 170 -11.65 2.04 25.70
CA GLU A 170 -11.58 1.06 26.79
C GLU A 170 -10.51 1.39 27.83
N LYS A 171 -9.40 2.01 27.41
CA LYS A 171 -8.34 2.45 28.34
C LYS A 171 -8.76 3.66 29.17
N TRP A 172 -9.52 4.59 28.58
CA TRP A 172 -10.11 5.72 29.30
C TRP A 172 -11.17 5.26 30.30
N GLU A 173 -12.05 4.36 29.88
CA GLU A 173 -13.08 3.76 30.75
C GLU A 173 -12.46 3.06 31.96
N ARG A 174 -11.39 2.28 31.73
CA ARG A 174 -10.69 1.54 32.78
C ARG A 174 -9.97 2.44 33.79
N GLU A 175 -9.32 3.51 33.33
CA GLU A 175 -8.61 4.44 34.23
C GLU A 175 -9.58 5.35 34.98
N GLY A 176 -10.64 5.82 34.31
CA GLY A 176 -11.59 6.75 34.88
C GLY A 176 -12.73 6.11 35.69
N GLY A 177 -12.94 4.80 35.55
CA GLY A 177 -14.05 4.10 36.22
C GLY A 177 -15.44 4.51 35.70
N PHE A 178 -15.52 4.91 34.43
CA PHE A 178 -16.77 5.32 33.77
C PHE A 178 -16.93 4.62 32.41
N VAL A 179 -18.13 4.72 31.82
CA VAL A 179 -18.46 4.14 30.52
C VAL A 179 -18.65 5.26 29.50
N ILE A 180 -18.07 5.10 28.31
CA ILE A 180 -18.21 6.00 27.17
C ILE A 180 -19.00 5.24 26.09
N THR A 181 -20.16 5.78 25.70
CA THR A 181 -20.93 5.22 24.59
C THR A 181 -20.14 5.32 23.28
N GLU A 182 -20.46 4.48 22.29
CA GLU A 182 -19.77 4.54 20.99
C GLU A 182 -19.99 5.89 20.32
N GLU A 183 -21.22 6.41 20.34
CA GLU A 183 -21.56 7.73 19.80
C GLU A 183 -20.84 8.86 20.56
N GLY A 184 -20.70 8.72 21.88
CA GLY A 184 -19.96 9.66 22.70
C GLY A 184 -18.47 9.66 22.35
N TRP A 185 -17.89 8.50 22.10
CA TRP A 185 -16.51 8.36 21.68
C TRP A 185 -16.26 8.96 20.29
N GLU A 186 -17.13 8.65 19.33
CA GLU A 186 -17.09 9.25 17.99
C GLU A 186 -17.17 10.78 18.05
N HIS A 187 -18.06 11.32 18.89
CA HIS A 187 -18.19 12.75 19.09
C HIS A 187 -16.94 13.38 19.73
N ILE A 188 -16.34 12.73 20.74
CA ILE A 188 -15.07 13.17 21.33
C ILE A 188 -13.97 13.24 20.26
N CYS A 189 -13.89 12.23 19.39
CA CYS A 189 -12.94 12.20 18.27
C CYS A 189 -13.22 13.32 17.26
N GLU A 190 -14.48 13.55 16.89
CA GLU A 190 -14.89 14.59 15.95
C GLU A 190 -14.54 16.00 16.44
N ILE A 191 -14.83 16.30 17.71
CA ILE A 191 -14.56 17.62 18.33
C ILE A 191 -13.10 18.04 18.12
N GLN A 192 -12.15 17.11 18.18
CA GLN A 192 -10.73 17.45 18.05
C GLN A 192 -10.39 18.03 16.67
N TRP A 193 -11.13 17.64 15.65
CA TRP A 193 -10.92 18.09 14.27
C TRP A 193 -11.72 19.35 13.95
N THR A 194 -12.86 19.58 14.61
CA THR A 194 -13.79 20.67 14.29
C THR A 194 -13.58 21.94 15.13
N THR A 195 -12.99 21.83 16.33
CA THR A 195 -12.95 22.95 17.30
C THR A 195 -11.94 24.05 16.96
N THR A 196 -10.95 23.78 16.11
CA THR A 196 -9.90 24.76 15.77
C THR A 196 -9.52 24.68 14.30
N GLY A 197 -9.08 25.80 13.73
CA GLY A 197 -8.51 25.87 12.37
C GLY A 197 -7.01 25.56 12.32
N SER A 198 -6.33 25.48 13.46
CA SER A 198 -4.89 25.20 13.53
C SER A 198 -4.60 23.71 13.50
N ASN A 199 -3.85 23.25 12.50
CA ASN A 199 -3.44 21.86 12.39
C ASN A 199 -2.56 21.41 13.57
N VAL A 200 -1.74 22.30 14.12
CA VAL A 200 -0.89 22.00 15.29
C VAL A 200 -1.76 21.70 16.51
N TRP A 201 -2.81 22.50 16.74
CA TRP A 201 -3.73 22.27 17.85
C TRP A 201 -4.57 21.01 17.65
N ARG A 202 -5.06 20.75 16.43
CA ARG A 202 -5.76 19.50 16.09
C ARG A 202 -4.91 18.27 16.41
N GLU A 203 -3.64 18.28 15.99
CA GLU A 203 -2.70 17.19 16.24
C GLU A 203 -2.43 17.01 17.75
N PHE A 204 -2.21 18.11 18.47
CA PHE A 204 -2.00 18.07 19.92
C PHE A 204 -3.20 17.49 20.65
N CYS A 205 -4.41 17.99 20.36
CA CYS A 205 -5.67 17.49 20.89
C CYS A 205 -5.87 15.99 20.60
N TRP A 206 -5.61 15.56 19.36
CA TRP A 206 -5.67 14.15 18.97
C TRP A 206 -4.69 13.29 19.77
N LYS A 207 -3.44 13.74 19.93
CA LYS A 207 -2.42 13.06 20.74
C LYS A 207 -2.84 12.87 22.20
N ASN A 208 -3.54 13.84 22.78
CA ASN A 208 -4.06 13.72 24.15
C ASN A 208 -5.11 12.60 24.25
N ILE A 209 -6.11 12.59 23.37
CA ILE A 209 -7.15 11.56 23.37
C ILE A 209 -6.60 10.19 23.05
N MET A 210 -5.64 10.09 22.12
CA MET A 210 -4.97 8.85 21.76
C MET A 210 -3.95 8.36 22.80
N ARG A 211 -3.85 9.05 23.95
CA ARG A 211 -2.95 8.69 25.06
C ARG A 211 -1.49 8.57 24.59
N PHE A 212 -1.09 9.45 23.67
CA PHE A 212 0.30 9.52 23.18
C PHE A 212 1.28 9.93 24.28
N PHE A 213 0.82 10.78 25.21
CA PHE A 213 1.59 11.20 26.37
C PHE A 213 1.34 10.27 27.56
N ILE A 214 2.41 9.86 28.25
CA ILE A 214 2.34 9.02 29.43
C ILE A 214 2.00 9.89 30.64
N THR A 215 0.89 9.59 31.32
CA THR A 215 0.52 10.25 32.57
C THR A 215 1.35 9.68 33.74
N PRO A 216 1.56 10.45 34.83
CA PRO A 216 2.22 9.94 36.03
C PRO A 216 1.56 8.68 36.61
N ALA A 217 0.22 8.57 36.51
CA ALA A 217 -0.51 7.37 36.93
C ALA A 217 -0.16 6.13 36.08
N GLN A 218 0.02 6.30 34.77
CA GLN A 218 0.47 5.23 33.87
C GLN A 218 1.93 4.83 34.11
N LYS A 219 2.78 5.79 34.49
CA LYS A 219 4.21 5.56 34.74
C LYS A 219 4.46 4.53 35.85
N LYS A 220 3.59 4.49 36.87
CA LYS A 220 3.65 3.53 37.99
C LYS A 220 3.68 2.06 37.53
N TYR A 221 3.01 1.77 36.41
CA TYR A 221 2.93 0.41 35.84
C TYR A 221 4.10 0.05 34.92
N GLN A 222 5.06 0.96 34.69
CA GLN A 222 6.25 0.73 33.84
C GLN A 222 7.53 0.43 34.64
N GLY A 223 7.41 0.17 35.95
CA GLY A 223 8.54 -0.25 36.78
C GLY A 223 9.59 0.83 37.06
N THR A 224 9.30 2.10 36.73
CA THR A 224 10.10 3.25 37.15
C THR A 224 9.31 4.06 38.16
N SER A 225 9.97 4.44 39.25
CA SER A 225 9.49 5.25 40.39
C SER A 225 8.13 5.94 40.16
N ASP A 226 7.21 5.70 41.10
CA ASP A 226 5.86 6.31 41.17
C ASP A 226 5.87 7.83 41.40
N ALA A 227 7.06 8.44 41.52
CA ALA A 227 7.21 9.86 41.68
C ALA A 227 6.87 10.60 40.37
N CYS A 228 6.04 11.64 40.50
CA CYS A 228 5.74 12.54 39.40
C CYS A 228 7.04 13.17 38.87
N TRP A 229 7.32 13.04 37.58
CA TRP A 229 8.54 13.57 36.96
C TRP A 229 8.69 15.10 37.06
N ARG A 230 7.61 15.82 37.36
CA ARG A 230 7.57 17.28 37.42
C ARG A 230 7.68 17.84 38.84
N CYS A 231 7.11 17.16 39.83
CA CYS A 231 7.07 17.65 41.23
C CYS A 231 7.66 16.67 42.25
N ASN A 232 8.16 15.52 41.81
CA ASN A 232 8.81 14.48 42.63
C ASN A 232 7.98 13.99 43.83
N SER A 233 6.67 14.24 43.82
CA SER A 233 5.75 13.78 44.85
C SER A 233 5.28 12.36 44.55
N GLU A 234 5.31 11.51 45.56
CA GLU A 234 4.73 10.17 45.52
C GLU A 234 3.20 10.27 45.67
N GLY A 235 2.47 9.63 44.75
CA GLY A 235 1.01 9.56 44.83
C GLY A 235 0.28 10.85 44.43
N ALA A 236 0.14 11.09 43.12
CA ALA A 236 -1.03 11.81 42.64
C ALA A 236 -2.18 10.80 42.53
N ASN A 237 -3.21 11.00 43.36
CA ASN A 237 -4.56 10.51 43.12
C ASN A 237 -5.20 11.37 42.05
#